data_AF-A0A1M5Z0J2-F1
#
_entry.id   AF-A0A1M5Z0J2-F1
#
_cell.length_a   1.000
_cell.length_b   1.000
_cell.length_c   1.000
_cell.angle_alpha   90.00
_cell.angle_beta   90.00
_cell.angle_gamma   90.00
#
_symmetry.space_group_name_H-M   'P 1'
#
loop_
_entity.id
_entity.type
_entity.pdbx_description
1 polymer ?
#
loop_
_entity_poly.entity_id
_entity_poly.type
_entity_poly.pdbx_seq_one_letter_code
_entity_poly.pdbx_strand_id
1 'polypeptide(L)' 'MNNCFAYKNRECIALKETKCKDCNFYKTKKEVEEGRRKAIERIKSLDKETREHINETYYDGKLGV' A
#
# COMPACT_ATOMS: atom_id res chain seq x y z
N MET A 1 -5.67 17.85 12.97
CA MET A 1 -5.00 16.78 12.19
C MET A 1 -4.96 15.54 13.08
N ASN A 2 -5.91 14.60 12.97
CA ASN A 2 -5.86 13.23 13.53
C ASN A 2 -7.16 12.47 13.19
N ASN A 3 -7.58 12.50 11.92
CA ASN A 3 -8.73 11.70 11.43
C ASN A 3 -8.26 10.34 10.91
N CYS A 4 -7.31 9.71 11.61
CA CYS A 4 -6.88 8.37 11.24
C CYS A 4 -8.00 7.39 11.65
N PHE A 5 -8.63 6.73 10.68
CA PHE A 5 -9.72 5.77 10.92
C PHE A 5 -9.31 4.63 11.87
N ALA A 6 -8.01 4.35 11.92
CA ALA A 6 -7.40 3.30 12.72
C ALA A 6 -7.00 3.76 14.14
N TYR A 7 -7.05 5.07 14.45
CA TYR A 7 -6.61 5.58 15.74
C TYR A 7 -7.80 5.73 16.70
N LYS A 8 -7.88 4.83 17.69
CA LYS A 8 -8.87 4.91 18.78
C LYS A 8 -8.19 4.63 20.12
N ASN A 9 -8.63 5.30 21.18
CA ASN A 9 -8.12 5.11 22.55
C ASN A 9 -6.59 5.22 22.68
N ARG A 10 -5.97 6.15 21.93
CA ARG A 10 -4.52 6.36 21.84
C ARG A 10 -3.72 5.22 21.19
N GLU A 11 -4.38 4.33 20.46
CA GLU A 11 -3.75 3.18 19.83
C GLU A 11 -4.23 2.96 18.39
N CYS A 12 -3.43 2.22 17.61
CA CYS A 12 -3.83 1.75 16.29
C CYS A 12 -4.64 0.46 16.42
N ILE A 13 -5.97 0.57 16.40
CA ILE A 13 -6.86 -0.60 16.54
C ILE A 13 -6.80 -1.53 15.33
N ALA A 14 -6.37 -1.00 14.18
CA ALA A 14 -6.38 -1.72 12.92
C ALA A 14 -5.32 -2.84 12.87
N LEU A 15 -4.31 -2.79 13.75
CA LEU A 15 -3.34 -3.88 13.94
C LEU A 15 -3.79 -4.93 14.97
N LYS A 16 -4.85 -4.66 15.73
CA LYS A 16 -5.37 -5.55 16.79
C LYS A 16 -6.66 -6.27 16.38
N GLU A 17 -7.39 -5.74 15.41
CA GLU A 17 -8.63 -6.34 14.93
C GLU A 17 -8.35 -7.58 14.06
N THR A 18 -8.73 -8.76 14.55
CA THR A 18 -8.59 -10.03 13.85
C THR A 18 -9.89 -10.48 13.19
N LYS A 19 -11.04 -9.89 13.55
CA LYS A 19 -12.35 -10.23 12.99
C LYS A 19 -12.63 -9.35 11.78
N CYS A 20 -12.38 -9.90 10.60
CA CYS A 20 -12.53 -9.23 9.30
C CYS A 20 -14.00 -9.24 8.79
N LYS A 21 -14.99 -8.85 9.61
CA LYS A 21 -16.40 -8.75 9.17
C LYS A 21 -16.72 -7.40 8.51
N ASP A 22 -16.12 -6.32 9.02
CA ASP A 22 -16.20 -4.95 8.48
C ASP A 22 -14.79 -4.34 8.40
N CYS A 23 -13.88 -5.05 7.76
CA CYS A 23 -12.49 -4.64 7.75
C CYS A 23 -12.30 -3.39 6.88
N ASN A 24 -11.90 -2.28 7.50
CA ASN A 24 -11.54 -1.05 6.78
C ASN A 24 -10.35 -1.23 5.82
N PHE A 25 -9.62 -2.35 5.89
CA PHE A 25 -8.58 -2.71 4.93
C PHE A 25 -9.05 -3.61 3.80
N TYR A 26 -10.27 -4.14 3.88
CA TYR A 26 -10.83 -4.91 2.80
C TYR A 26 -10.89 -4.03 1.55
N LYS A 27 -10.40 -4.57 0.45
CA LYS A 27 -10.49 -3.96 -0.87
C LYS A 27 -11.16 -4.94 -1.80
N THR A 28 -12.11 -4.45 -2.57
CA THR A 28 -12.64 -5.17 -3.73
C THR A 28 -11.52 -5.43 -4.75
N LYS A 29 -11.70 -6.42 -5.63
CA LYS A 29 -10.71 -6.71 -6.69
C LYS A 29 -10.35 -5.46 -7.51
N LYS A 30 -11.35 -4.65 -7.86
CA LYS A 30 -11.16 -3.38 -8.58
C LYS A 30 -10.28 -2.39 -7.82
N GLU A 31 -10.51 -2.23 -6.51
CA GLU A 31 -9.71 -1.33 -5.67
C GLU A 31 -8.28 -1.84 -5.47
N VAL A 32 -8.07 -3.16 -5.45
CA VAL A 32 -6.73 -3.76 -5.42
C VAL A 32 -5.98 -3.46 -6.71
N GLU A 33 -6.61 -3.67 -7.86
CA GLU A 33 -6.02 -3.42 -9.18
C GLU A 33 -5.68 -1.93 -9.36
N GLU A 34 -6.62 -1.04 -9.03
CA GLU A 34 -6.41 0.40 -9.10
C GLU A 34 -5.33 0.88 -8.13
N GLY A 35 -5.28 0.32 -6.91
CA GLY A 35 -4.22 0.60 -5.95
C GLY A 35 -2.84 0.18 -6.46
N ARG A 36 -2.74 -1.00 -7.07
CA ARG A 36 -1.50 -1.48 -7.70
C ARG A 36 -1.07 -0.59 -8.86
N ARG A 37 -2.00 -0.20 -9.74
CA ARG A 37 -1.75 0.72 -10.84
C ARG A 37 -1.14 2.03 -10.34
N LYS A 38 -1.78 2.67 -9.35
CA LYS A 38 -1.28 3.91 -8.72
C LYS A 38 0.10 3.75 -8.09
N ALA A 39 0.34 2.62 -7.41
CA ALA A 39 1.65 2.34 -6.82
C ALA A 39 2.75 2.22 -7.88
N ILE A 40 2.48 1.51 -8.97
CA ILE A 40 3.43 1.38 -10.10
C ILE A 40 3.68 2.75 -10.75
N GLU A 41 2.65 3.55 -10.98
CA GLU A 41 2.81 4.92 -11.51
C GLU A 41 3.68 5.79 -10.60
N ARG A 42 3.47 5.69 -9.28
CA ARG A 42 4.30 6.40 -8.31
C ARG A 42 5.76 5.94 -8.40
N ILE A 43 6.02 4.63 -8.46
CA ILE A 43 7.38 4.10 -8.59
C ILE A 43 8.04 4.59 -9.88
N LYS A 44 7.32 4.59 -11.00
CA LYS A 44 7.81 5.11 -12.29
C LYS A 44 8.14 6.60 -12.27
N SER A 45 7.46 7.37 -11.42
CA SER A 45 7.72 8.81 -11.26
C SER A 45 8.97 9.15 -10.42
N LEU A 46 9.58 8.16 -9.77
CA LEU A 46 10.80 8.37 -8.99
C LEU A 46 12.03 8.48 -9.89
N ASP A 47 13.11 9.03 -9.33
CA ASP A 47 14.41 9.06 -10.00
C ASP A 47 14.91 7.64 -10.30
N LYS A 48 15.85 7.56 -11.25
CA LYS A 48 16.33 6.29 -11.80
C LYS A 48 16.91 5.38 -10.71
N GLU A 49 17.76 5.91 -9.84
CA GLU A 49 18.45 5.15 -8.80
C GLU A 49 17.45 4.55 -7.81
N THR A 50 16.53 5.38 -7.31
CA THR A 50 15.46 4.92 -6.42
C THR A 50 14.58 3.87 -7.09
N ARG A 51 14.25 4.05 -8.37
CA ARG A 51 13.40 3.13 -9.12
C ARG A 51 14.06 1.78 -9.38
N GLU A 52 15.35 1.77 -9.72
CA GLU A 52 16.15 0.55 -9.91
C GLU A 52 16.27 -0.22 -8.60
N HIS A 53 16.60 0.47 -7.50
CA HIS A 53 16.69 -0.15 -6.18
C HIS A 53 15.37 -0.81 -5.74
N ILE A 54 14.23 -0.15 -5.96
CA ILE A 54 12.90 -0.71 -5.66
C ILE A 54 12.63 -1.94 -6.54
N ASN A 55 12.96 -1.89 -7.82
CA ASN A 55 12.75 -3.00 -8.76
C ASN A 55 13.55 -4.24 -8.36
N GLU A 56 14.81 -4.07 -7.98
CA GLU A 56 15.66 -5.18 -7.53
C GLU A 56 15.20 -5.75 -6.19
N THR A 57 14.88 -4.88 -5.23
CA THR A 57 14.54 -5.29 -3.85
C THR A 57 13.20 -6.00 -3.75
N TYR A 58 12.20 -5.54 -4.51
CA TYR A 58 10.80 -5.98 -4.33
C TYR A 58 10.19 -6.69 -5.53
N TYR A 59 10.82 -6.63 -6.71
CA TYR A 59 10.25 -7.17 -7.94
C TYR A 59 11.19 -8.11 -8.70
N ASP A 60 12.31 -8.54 -8.11
CA ASP A 60 13.32 -9.39 -8.76
C ASP A 60 13.80 -8.84 -10.12
N GLY A 61 13.80 -7.51 -10.29
CA GLY A 61 14.12 -6.87 -11.56
C GLY A 61 12.99 -6.86 -12.61
N LYS A 62 11.80 -7.41 -12.31
CA LYS A 62 10.71 -7.64 -13.27
C LYS A 62 9.67 -6.52 -13.39
N LEU A 63 9.82 -5.41 -12.68
CA LEU A 63 8.85 -4.30 -12.71
C LEU A 63 8.80 -3.58 -14.06
N GLY A 64 9.83 -3.71 -14.91
CA GLY A 64 9.91 -3.05 -16.21
C GLY A 64 9.98 -1.52 -16.05
N VAL A 65 11.13 -1.06 -15.54
CA VAL A 65 11.40 0.34 -15.13
C VAL A 65 12.37 1.06 -16.04
#